data_AF-S7PBR2-F1
#
_entry.id   AF-S7PBR2-F1
#
_cell.length_a   1.000
_cell.length_b   1.000
_cell.length_c   1.000
_cell.angle_alpha   90.00
_cell.angle_beta   90.00
_cell.angle_gamma   90.00
#
_symmetry.space_group_name_H-M   'P 1'
#
loop_
_entity.id
_entity.type
_entity.pdbx_description
1 polymer ?
#
loop_
_entity_poly.entity_id
_entity_poly.type
_entity_poly.pdbx_seq_one_letter_code
_entity_poly.pdbx_strand_id
1 'polypeptide(L)'
;MSLCLALMFICSWYYALVAMLIAGLIYKYIEYRGAEKEWGDGIRGLSLSAARYALLRLEEGPPHTKNWRPQLLVLVRVDQDQNVVHPQLLSLTSQLKAGKGLTIVGSVLEGTFLDNHPQAQRAEESIRRLMEAEKVKGFCQVVISSNLRDGVSHLIQSGGLGGLQHNTVLVGWPRNWRQKEDHQTWRNFIELVRETTAGHLALLVTKNVSMFPGNPERFSEGSIDVWWIVHDGGMLMLLPFLLRHHKVWRKCKMRIFTVAQMDDNSIQMKKDLTTFLYHLRITAEVEVVEMHESDISAYTYEKTLVMEQRSQILKQMHLTKNEREREIQSITDESRGSIRRKNPANTRLRLNVPEETAGDSEEKPEEEVQLIHDQSAPSCPSSTPSPGEEPEGEGEADPDKVHLTWTKDKSVAEKNKGPSPVSSEGIKDFFSMKPYGPGG
;
A
#
# COMPACT_ATOMS: atom_id res chain seq x y z
N MET A 1 7.22 -39.36 7.26
CA MET A 1 8.49 -38.64 6.98
C MET A 1 9.53 -38.84 8.07
N SER A 2 9.37 -38.27 9.27
CA SER A 2 10.33 -38.39 10.39
C SER A 2 10.72 -39.83 10.73
N LEU A 3 9.75 -40.73 10.89
CA LEU A 3 9.98 -42.14 11.22
C LEU A 3 10.79 -42.89 10.13
N CYS A 4 10.55 -42.59 8.86
CA CYS A 4 11.29 -43.19 7.73
C CYS A 4 12.76 -42.75 7.71
N LEU A 5 13.02 -41.46 7.94
CA LEU A 5 14.37 -40.92 8.06
C LEU A 5 15.10 -41.52 9.27
N ALA A 6 14.44 -41.63 10.42
CA ALA A 6 15.01 -42.25 11.61
C ALA A 6 15.45 -43.70 11.34
N LEU A 7 14.58 -44.52 10.74
CA LEU A 7 14.90 -45.91 10.39
C LEU A 7 16.06 -46.02 9.38
N MET A 8 16.10 -45.17 8.34
CA MET A 8 17.22 -45.16 7.38
C MET A 8 18.58 -44.89 8.06
N PHE A 9 18.62 -43.91 8.97
CA PHE A 9 19.86 -43.55 9.67
C PHE A 9 20.27 -44.58 10.73
N ILE A 10 19.32 -45.22 11.40
CA ILE A 10 19.57 -46.32 12.36
C ILE A 10 20.16 -47.55 11.65
N CYS A 11 19.66 -47.88 10.45
CA CYS A 11 20.17 -49.03 9.68
C CYS A 11 21.58 -48.81 9.12
N SER A 12 21.81 -47.70 8.41
CA SER A 12 23.15 -47.31 7.95
C SER A 12 23.19 -45.84 7.53
N TRP A 13 23.76 -45.00 8.40
CA TRP A 13 23.87 -43.55 8.17
C TRP A 13 24.65 -43.20 6.89
N TYR A 14 25.71 -43.95 6.55
CA TYR A 14 26.54 -43.64 5.38
C TYR A 14 25.85 -44.01 4.06
N TYR A 15 25.18 -45.16 3.98
CA TYR A 15 24.36 -45.50 2.80
C TYR A 15 23.15 -44.56 2.68
N ALA A 16 22.53 -44.16 3.79
CA ALA A 16 21.43 -43.19 3.79
C ALA A 16 21.87 -41.84 3.21
N LEU A 17 23.05 -41.32 3.59
CA LEU A 17 23.61 -40.09 3.04
C LEU A 17 23.86 -40.20 1.52
N VAL A 18 24.47 -41.30 1.06
CA VAL A 18 24.73 -41.51 -0.38
C VAL A 18 23.42 -41.61 -1.18
N ALA A 19 22.43 -42.36 -0.67
CA ALA A 19 21.13 -42.49 -1.32
C ALA A 19 20.39 -41.14 -1.40
N MET A 20 20.40 -40.34 -0.33
CA MET A 20 19.81 -38.99 -0.34
C MET A 20 20.53 -38.04 -1.29
N LEU A 21 21.87 -38.12 -1.39
CA LEU A 21 22.64 -37.33 -2.35
C LEU A 21 22.25 -37.68 -3.80
N ILE A 22 22.19 -38.98 -4.14
CA ILE A 22 21.79 -39.45 -5.47
C ILE A 22 20.35 -39.01 -5.78
N ALA A 23 19.42 -39.17 -4.85
CA ALA A 23 18.04 -38.71 -5.01
C ALA A 23 17.93 -37.19 -5.22
N GLY A 24 18.72 -36.40 -4.48
CA GLY A 24 18.81 -34.95 -4.65
C GLY A 24 19.39 -34.51 -5.99
N LEU A 25 20.41 -35.21 -6.49
CA LEU A 25 20.98 -34.99 -7.82
C LEU A 25 19.99 -35.33 -8.93
N ILE A 26 19.27 -36.46 -8.82
CA ILE A 26 18.21 -36.85 -9.77
C ILE A 26 17.09 -35.81 -9.77
N TYR A 27 16.63 -35.37 -8.59
CA TYR A 27 15.61 -34.33 -8.46
C TYR A 27 16.04 -33.03 -9.15
N LYS A 28 17.26 -32.53 -8.86
CA LYS A 28 17.79 -31.31 -9.48
C LYS A 28 18.01 -31.43 -10.99
N TYR A 29 18.40 -32.62 -11.48
CA TYR A 29 18.50 -32.87 -12.92
C TYR A 29 17.13 -32.85 -13.62
N ILE A 30 16.10 -33.44 -13.01
CA ILE A 30 14.72 -33.39 -13.53
C ILE A 30 14.21 -31.94 -13.54
N GLU A 31 14.43 -31.18 -12.46
CA GLU A 31 14.06 -29.77 -12.34
C GLU A 31 14.72 -28.92 -13.44
N TYR A 32 16.04 -29.10 -13.65
CA TYR A 32 16.80 -28.43 -14.71
C TYR A 32 16.29 -28.78 -16.12
N ARG A 33 16.08 -30.08 -16.41
CA ARG A 33 15.58 -30.53 -17.72
C ARG A 33 14.14 -30.10 -17.99
N GLY A 34 13.32 -29.98 -16.93
CA GLY A 34 11.99 -29.38 -17.01
C GLY A 34 12.06 -27.91 -17.41
N ALA A 35 12.88 -27.12 -16.72
CA ALA A 35 13.11 -25.72 -17.01
C ALA A 35 13.70 -25.46 -18.41
N GLU A 36 14.69 -26.27 -18.83
CA GLU A 36 15.29 -26.21 -20.18
C GLU A 36 14.25 -26.47 -21.26
N LYS A 37 13.32 -27.41 -21.04
CA LYS A 37 12.24 -27.72 -21.98
C LYS A 37 11.13 -26.65 -22.01
N GLU A 38 10.81 -26.06 -20.87
CA GLU A 38 9.75 -25.04 -20.75
C GLU A 38 10.20 -23.67 -21.28
N TRP A 39 11.48 -23.30 -21.08
CA TRP A 39 11.99 -21.94 -21.33
C TRP A 39 13.18 -21.86 -22.30
N GLY A 40 13.69 -22.98 -22.82
CA GLY A 40 14.82 -23.05 -23.76
C GLY A 40 16.21 -22.86 -23.15
N ASP A 41 16.30 -22.42 -21.89
CA ASP A 41 17.53 -22.29 -21.09
C ASP A 41 17.24 -22.81 -19.68
N GLY A 42 17.99 -23.81 -19.21
CA GLY A 42 17.76 -24.43 -17.91
C GLY A 42 18.00 -23.50 -16.72
N ILE A 43 19.01 -22.62 -16.75
CA ILE A 43 19.34 -21.75 -15.60
C ILE A 43 18.37 -20.58 -15.52
N ARG A 44 18.07 -19.95 -16.67
CA ARG A 44 17.06 -18.89 -16.74
C ARG A 44 15.66 -19.44 -16.47
N GLY A 45 15.33 -20.61 -17.00
CA GLY A 45 14.05 -21.28 -16.79
C GLY A 45 13.79 -21.61 -15.32
N LEU A 46 14.79 -22.13 -14.58
CA LEU A 46 14.68 -22.37 -13.14
C LEU A 46 14.34 -21.08 -12.38
N SER A 47 15.03 -19.98 -12.73
CA SER A 47 14.81 -18.67 -12.11
C SER A 47 13.41 -18.12 -12.42
N LEU A 48 12.92 -18.32 -13.65
CA LEU A 48 11.62 -17.82 -14.10
C LEU A 48 10.45 -18.66 -13.54
N SER A 49 10.58 -19.99 -13.49
CA SER A 49 9.58 -20.85 -12.84
C SER A 49 9.49 -20.57 -11.33
N ALA A 50 10.61 -20.29 -10.66
CA ALA A 50 10.61 -19.84 -9.27
C ALA A 50 9.93 -18.47 -9.09
N ALA A 51 10.18 -17.51 -9.99
CA ALA A 51 9.53 -16.21 -9.96
C ALA A 51 8.01 -16.30 -10.20
N ARG A 52 7.58 -17.08 -11.21
CA ARG A 52 6.16 -17.34 -11.50
C ARG A 52 5.44 -17.96 -10.30
N TYR A 53 6.04 -18.99 -9.68
CA TYR A 53 5.45 -19.64 -8.51
C TYR A 53 5.33 -18.68 -7.32
N ALA A 54 6.34 -17.83 -7.09
CA ALA A 54 6.31 -16.81 -6.04
C ALA A 54 5.24 -15.73 -6.29
N LEU A 55 5.02 -15.32 -7.55
CA LEU A 55 3.99 -14.33 -7.91
C LEU A 55 2.57 -14.87 -7.74
N LEU A 56 2.29 -16.09 -8.22
CA LEU A 56 0.97 -16.72 -8.05
C LEU A 56 0.61 -16.87 -6.56
N ARG A 57 1.56 -17.31 -5.74
CA ARG A 57 1.38 -17.42 -4.29
C ARG A 57 1.28 -16.05 -3.57
N LEU A 58 1.71 -14.95 -4.19
CA LEU A 58 1.56 -13.61 -3.64
C LEU A 58 0.16 -13.03 -3.88
N GLU A 59 -0.58 -13.56 -4.87
CA GLU A 59 -2.00 -13.23 -5.11
C GLU A 59 -2.94 -14.01 -4.16
N GLU A 60 -2.48 -15.13 -3.59
CA GLU A 60 -3.23 -15.95 -2.64
C GLU A 60 -3.31 -15.30 -1.24
N GLY A 61 -4.29 -14.42 -1.07
CA GLY A 61 -4.75 -13.92 0.24
C GLY A 61 -4.81 -12.39 0.33
N PRO A 62 -5.67 -11.84 1.23
CA PRO A 62 -5.81 -10.39 1.36
C PRO A 62 -4.49 -9.77 1.88
N PRO A 63 -3.98 -8.69 1.26
CA PRO A 63 -2.77 -8.02 1.72
C PRO A 63 -2.99 -7.48 3.13
N HIS A 64 -2.19 -7.94 4.10
CA HIS A 64 -2.44 -7.60 5.50
C HIS A 64 -2.10 -6.14 5.80
N THR A 65 -3.15 -5.32 5.92
CA THR A 65 -3.12 -3.86 6.18
C THR A 65 -2.20 -3.43 7.34
N LYS A 66 -2.02 -4.27 8.37
CA LYS A 66 -1.17 -4.01 9.55
C LYS A 66 0.33 -3.87 9.23
N ASN A 67 0.80 -4.38 8.09
CA ASN A 67 2.22 -4.44 7.72
C ASN A 67 2.54 -3.61 6.45
N TRP A 68 1.82 -2.50 6.23
CA TRP A 68 2.07 -1.63 5.09
C TRP A 68 3.54 -1.17 5.01
N ARG A 69 4.10 -1.25 3.80
CA ARG A 69 5.43 -0.74 3.48
C ARG A 69 5.38 -0.06 2.11
N PRO A 70 6.12 1.04 1.88
CA PRO A 70 6.10 1.73 0.60
C PRO A 70 6.78 0.87 -0.47
N GLN A 71 6.03 0.49 -1.50
CA GLN A 71 6.50 -0.10 -2.75
C GLN A 71 6.41 1.00 -3.81
N LEU A 72 7.57 1.48 -4.28
CA LEU A 72 7.66 2.77 -4.96
C LEU A 72 7.57 2.62 -6.48
N LEU A 73 6.67 3.39 -7.12
CA LEU A 73 6.81 3.81 -8.52
C LEU A 73 7.43 5.21 -8.52
N VAL A 74 8.67 5.33 -8.96
CA VAL A 74 9.43 6.57 -9.00
C VAL A 74 9.34 7.16 -10.39
N LEU A 75 8.61 8.26 -10.55
CA LEU A 75 8.45 8.93 -11.83
C LEU A 75 9.61 9.91 -12.05
N VAL A 76 10.49 9.55 -12.98
CA VAL A 76 11.63 10.38 -13.40
C VAL A 76 11.32 11.09 -14.73
N ARG A 77 11.82 12.31 -14.86
CA ARG A 77 11.83 13.03 -16.14
C ARG A 77 13.18 12.85 -16.81
N VAL A 78 13.13 12.61 -18.11
CA VAL A 78 14.26 12.50 -19.02
C VAL A 78 14.27 13.74 -19.94
N ASP A 79 15.46 14.24 -20.29
CA ASP A 79 15.64 15.36 -21.22
C ASP A 79 15.77 14.92 -22.69
N GLN A 80 16.02 15.87 -23.59
CA GLN A 80 16.15 15.60 -25.03
C GLN A 80 17.36 14.69 -25.32
N ASP A 81 18.44 14.82 -24.55
CA ASP A 81 19.68 14.04 -24.65
C ASP A 81 19.58 12.66 -23.98
N GLN A 82 18.39 12.29 -23.49
CA GLN A 82 18.08 11.05 -22.78
C GLN A 82 18.78 10.89 -21.41
N ASN A 83 19.08 12.01 -20.74
CA ASN A 83 19.60 12.04 -19.37
C ASN A 83 18.48 12.33 -18.35
N VAL A 84 18.65 11.82 -17.13
CA VAL A 84 17.67 12.03 -16.04
C VAL A 84 17.88 13.40 -15.41
N VAL A 85 16.84 14.24 -15.45
CA VAL A 85 16.91 15.65 -15.03
C VAL A 85 17.20 15.81 -13.54
N HIS A 86 16.74 14.88 -12.70
CA HIS A 86 16.86 14.93 -11.22
C HIS A 86 17.39 13.61 -10.64
N PRO A 87 18.71 13.34 -10.74
CA PRO A 87 19.32 12.11 -10.22
C PRO A 87 19.13 11.94 -8.70
N GLN A 88 19.04 13.04 -7.93
CA GLN A 88 18.84 13.00 -6.49
C GLN A 88 17.51 12.32 -6.07
N LEU A 89 16.53 12.22 -6.98
CA LEU A 89 15.30 11.46 -6.71
C LEU A 89 15.61 9.96 -6.56
N LEU A 90 16.54 9.43 -7.35
CA LEU A 90 17.03 8.05 -7.25
C LEU A 90 17.94 7.88 -6.03
N SER A 91 18.78 8.87 -5.71
CA SER A 91 19.52 8.89 -4.44
C SER A 91 18.57 8.77 -3.25
N LEU A 92 17.56 9.63 -3.13
CA LEU A 92 16.55 9.58 -2.07
C LEU A 92 15.80 8.23 -2.04
N THR A 93 15.45 7.69 -3.21
CA THR A 93 14.81 6.38 -3.34
C THR A 93 15.68 5.27 -2.72
N SER A 94 16.99 5.24 -3.02
CA SER A 94 17.93 4.30 -2.42
C SER A 94 18.04 4.46 -0.91
N GLN A 95 17.99 5.71 -0.42
CA GLN A 95 18.11 6.07 0.99
C GLN A 95 16.87 5.62 1.78
N LEU A 96 15.66 5.83 1.23
CA LEU A 96 14.40 5.43 1.84
C LEU A 96 14.18 3.92 1.84
N LYS A 97 14.54 3.23 0.76
CA LYS A 97 14.31 1.78 0.60
C LYS A 97 15.44 0.91 1.13
N ALA A 98 16.65 1.44 1.26
CA ALA A 98 17.87 0.71 1.66
C ALA A 98 18.07 -0.62 0.90
N GLY A 99 17.67 -0.66 -0.38
CA GLY A 99 17.73 -1.85 -1.24
C GLY A 99 16.72 -2.97 -0.90
N LYS A 100 15.61 -2.67 -0.21
CA LYS A 100 14.57 -3.63 0.20
C LYS A 100 13.19 -3.33 -0.40
N GLY A 101 12.45 -4.39 -0.74
CA GLY A 101 11.13 -4.32 -1.36
C GLY A 101 11.17 -3.86 -2.82
N LEU A 102 10.00 -3.68 -3.42
CA LEU A 102 9.84 -3.29 -4.81
C LEU A 102 10.13 -1.80 -5.01
N THR A 103 10.86 -1.51 -6.09
CA THR A 103 11.04 -0.17 -6.65
C THR A 103 10.93 -0.30 -8.16
N ILE A 104 10.07 0.48 -8.79
CA ILE A 104 9.95 0.60 -10.24
C ILE A 104 10.31 2.06 -10.57
N VAL A 105 11.21 2.29 -11.51
CA VAL A 105 11.54 3.63 -12.01
C VAL A 105 10.84 3.80 -13.36
N GLY A 106 9.82 4.65 -13.37
CA GLY A 106 8.99 4.93 -14.53
C GLY A 106 9.43 6.20 -15.23
N SER A 107 9.52 6.17 -16.56
CA SER A 107 9.69 7.36 -17.40
C SER A 107 8.74 7.31 -18.59
N VAL A 108 8.27 8.48 -19.01
CA VAL A 108 7.41 8.63 -20.19
C VAL A 108 8.13 9.50 -21.20
N LEU A 109 8.21 9.03 -22.45
CA LEU A 109 8.70 9.80 -23.59
C LEU A 109 7.53 10.17 -24.49
N GLU A 110 7.47 11.43 -24.88
CA GLU A 110 6.45 11.94 -25.78
C GLU A 110 6.82 11.60 -27.24
N GLY A 111 5.91 10.96 -27.98
CA GLY A 111 6.12 10.56 -29.38
C GLY A 111 5.36 9.30 -29.79
N THR A 112 5.77 8.73 -30.93
CA THR A 112 5.16 7.53 -31.52
C THR A 112 6.08 6.33 -31.34
N PHE A 113 5.55 5.18 -30.92
CA PHE A 113 6.38 4.00 -30.63
C PHE A 113 7.25 3.56 -31.81
N LEU A 114 6.74 3.60 -33.05
CA LEU A 114 7.48 3.21 -34.25
C LEU A 114 8.78 4.00 -34.43
N ASP A 115 8.73 5.32 -34.25
CA ASP A 115 9.83 6.24 -34.56
C ASP A 115 10.76 6.47 -33.36
N ASN A 116 10.21 6.40 -32.14
CA ASN A 116 10.90 6.70 -30.90
C ASN A 116 11.45 5.46 -30.16
N HIS A 117 11.27 4.24 -30.69
CA HIS A 117 11.75 3.01 -30.03
C HIS A 117 13.25 3.02 -29.69
N PRO A 118 14.18 3.43 -30.58
CA PRO A 118 15.60 3.51 -30.24
C PRO A 118 15.92 4.52 -29.12
N GLN A 119 15.15 5.61 -29.03
CA GLN A 119 15.29 6.64 -28.00
C GLN A 119 14.84 6.09 -26.64
N ALA A 120 13.73 5.33 -26.60
CA ALA A 120 13.28 4.66 -25.37
C ALA A 120 14.29 3.62 -24.86
N GLN A 121 14.91 2.83 -25.75
CA GLN A 121 15.99 1.91 -25.35
C GLN A 121 17.18 2.66 -24.74
N ARG A 122 17.62 3.78 -25.35
CA ARG A 122 18.70 4.63 -24.82
C ARG A 122 18.34 5.26 -23.46
N ALA A 123 17.11 5.74 -23.31
CA ALA A 123 16.61 6.26 -22.05
C ALA A 123 16.59 5.19 -20.95
N GLU A 124 16.13 3.97 -21.28
CA GLU A 124 16.11 2.85 -20.33
C GLU A 124 17.53 2.45 -19.89
N GLU A 125 18.49 2.37 -20.82
CA GLU A 125 19.90 2.15 -20.48
C GLU A 125 20.48 3.27 -19.61
N SER A 126 20.20 4.53 -19.94
CA SER A 126 20.63 5.72 -19.19
C SER A 126 20.10 5.69 -17.75
N ILE A 127 18.80 5.45 -17.59
CA ILE A 127 18.15 5.29 -16.27
C ILE A 127 18.76 4.10 -15.52
N ARG A 128 18.96 2.95 -16.16
CA ARG A 128 19.52 1.74 -15.52
C ARG A 128 20.94 1.97 -15.02
N ARG A 129 21.82 2.59 -15.82
CA ARG A 129 23.19 2.98 -15.40
C ARG A 129 23.15 3.91 -14.19
N LEU A 130 22.22 4.86 -14.16
CA LEU A 130 22.06 5.78 -13.02
C LEU A 130 21.47 5.09 -11.78
N MET A 131 20.53 4.15 -11.94
CA MET A 131 20.03 3.31 -10.84
C MET A 131 21.15 2.48 -10.20
N GLU A 132 22.06 1.92 -11.01
CA GLU A 132 23.24 1.19 -10.52
C GLU A 132 24.20 2.11 -9.76
N ALA A 133 24.51 3.30 -10.30
CA ALA A 133 25.35 4.31 -9.65
C ALA A 133 24.78 4.76 -8.29
N GLU A 134 23.48 5.03 -8.23
CA GLU A 134 22.75 5.42 -7.00
C GLU A 134 22.31 4.22 -6.14
N LYS A 135 22.69 3.00 -6.51
CA LYS A 135 22.43 1.76 -5.75
C LYS A 135 20.94 1.46 -5.51
N VAL A 136 20.09 1.91 -6.43
CA VAL A 136 18.66 1.61 -6.47
C VAL A 136 18.47 0.18 -6.98
N LYS A 137 18.04 -0.73 -6.10
CA LYS A 137 17.59 -2.07 -6.50
C LYS A 137 16.13 -2.00 -6.91
N GLY A 138 15.86 -2.22 -8.20
CA GLY A 138 14.53 -2.11 -8.78
C GLY A 138 14.50 -2.42 -10.26
N PHE A 139 13.36 -2.15 -10.90
CA PHE A 139 13.14 -2.31 -12.33
C PHE A 139 13.02 -0.94 -13.00
N CYS A 140 13.36 -0.86 -14.28
CA CYS A 140 13.13 0.34 -15.11
C CYS A 140 11.99 0.06 -16.08
N GLN A 141 11.12 1.05 -16.32
CA GLN A 141 10.01 0.96 -17.25
C GLN A 141 9.88 2.30 -18.01
N VAL A 142 10.18 2.29 -19.30
CA VAL A 142 10.03 3.46 -20.18
C VAL A 142 8.83 3.23 -21.10
N VAL A 143 7.89 4.17 -21.11
CA VAL A 143 6.69 4.13 -21.96
C VAL A 143 6.77 5.26 -22.99
N ILE A 144 6.50 4.95 -24.25
CA ILE A 144 6.29 5.97 -25.29
C ILE A 144 4.78 6.23 -25.39
N SER A 145 4.39 7.51 -25.38
CA SER A 145 2.99 7.94 -25.49
C SER A 145 2.90 9.22 -26.32
N SER A 146 1.83 9.40 -27.08
CA SER A 146 1.56 10.66 -27.79
C SER A 146 1.23 11.83 -26.84
N ASN A 147 0.92 11.54 -25.58
CA ASN A 147 0.65 12.50 -24.52
C ASN A 147 1.34 12.06 -23.23
N LEU A 148 2.10 12.97 -22.62
CA LEU A 148 2.81 12.75 -21.36
C LEU A 148 1.86 12.31 -20.23
N ARG A 149 0.68 12.93 -20.14
CA ARG A 149 -0.31 12.63 -19.10
C ARG A 149 -0.82 11.19 -19.21
N ASP A 150 -1.30 10.79 -20.39
CA ASP A 150 -1.86 9.44 -20.60
C ASP A 150 -0.79 8.36 -20.37
N GLY A 151 0.47 8.64 -20.75
CA GLY A 151 1.59 7.74 -20.46
C GLY A 151 1.89 7.59 -18.96
N VAL A 152 1.76 8.67 -18.17
CA VAL A 152 1.89 8.61 -16.70
C VAL A 152 0.72 7.86 -16.08
N SER A 153 -0.50 8.14 -16.54
CA SER A 153 -1.74 7.44 -16.13
C SER A 153 -1.59 5.92 -16.34
N HIS A 154 -1.09 5.52 -17.51
CA HIS A 154 -0.79 4.12 -17.83
C HIS A 154 0.26 3.49 -16.90
N LEU A 155 1.34 4.20 -16.56
CA LEU A 155 2.33 3.70 -15.58
C LEU A 155 1.73 3.51 -14.18
N ILE A 156 0.85 4.42 -13.74
CA ILE A 156 0.19 4.34 -12.42
C ILE A 156 -0.78 3.14 -12.37
N GLN A 157 -1.58 2.91 -13.41
CA GLN A 157 -2.55 1.80 -13.39
C GLN A 157 -1.95 0.42 -13.72
N SER A 158 -0.80 0.34 -14.42
CA SER A 158 -0.24 -0.92 -14.93
C SER A 158 1.17 -1.26 -14.46
N GLY A 159 1.77 -0.45 -13.57
CA GLY A 159 3.12 -0.66 -13.06
C GLY A 159 3.25 -1.85 -12.11
N GLY A 160 3.66 -3.02 -12.61
CA GLY A 160 3.93 -4.21 -11.81
C GLY A 160 3.58 -5.50 -12.54
N LEU A 161 3.55 -6.61 -11.82
CA LEU A 161 3.10 -7.91 -12.34
C LEU A 161 2.42 -8.72 -11.24
N GLY A 162 1.15 -9.07 -11.44
CA GLY A 162 0.36 -9.83 -10.47
C GLY A 162 0.35 -9.18 -9.09
N GLY A 163 0.54 -9.95 -8.02
CA GLY A 163 0.68 -9.44 -6.65
C GLY A 163 1.91 -8.54 -6.39
N LEU A 164 2.87 -8.43 -7.33
CA LEU A 164 4.05 -7.58 -7.22
C LEU A 164 3.80 -6.21 -7.87
N GLN A 165 3.02 -5.37 -7.19
CA GLN A 165 2.66 -4.02 -7.63
C GLN A 165 3.24 -2.93 -6.71
N HIS A 166 3.30 -1.71 -7.23
CA HIS A 166 3.59 -0.53 -6.44
C HIS A 166 2.34 -0.10 -5.64
N ASN A 167 2.53 0.55 -4.49
CA ASN A 167 1.46 1.10 -3.67
C ASN A 167 1.69 2.57 -3.30
N THR A 168 2.77 3.16 -3.82
CA THR A 168 3.22 4.52 -3.53
C THR A 168 3.84 5.11 -4.80
N VAL A 169 3.35 6.24 -5.27
CA VAL A 169 3.95 7.02 -6.35
C VAL A 169 4.89 8.06 -5.74
N LEU A 170 6.14 8.13 -6.22
CA LEU A 170 7.15 9.11 -5.83
C LEU A 170 7.47 10.03 -7.02
N VAL A 171 7.25 11.33 -6.85
CA VAL A 171 7.41 12.32 -7.93
C VAL A 171 8.13 13.58 -7.44
N GLY A 172 8.81 14.28 -8.36
CA GLY A 172 9.38 15.61 -8.13
C GLY A 172 8.33 16.72 -8.27
N TRP A 173 8.41 17.75 -7.41
CA TRP A 173 7.56 18.94 -7.52
C TRP A 173 7.80 19.68 -8.85
N PRO A 174 6.76 20.12 -9.59
CA PRO A 174 6.91 20.85 -10.84
C PRO A 174 7.62 22.20 -10.63
N ARG A 175 8.79 22.36 -11.26
CA ARG A 175 9.49 23.66 -11.32
C ARG A 175 8.72 24.62 -12.21
N ASN A 176 8.94 25.92 -12.01
CA ASN A 176 8.47 26.99 -12.88
C ASN A 176 6.96 27.09 -13.19
N TRP A 177 6.11 26.31 -12.50
CA TRP A 177 4.66 26.22 -12.71
C TRP A 177 3.86 27.54 -12.69
N ARG A 178 4.46 28.62 -12.18
CA ARG A 178 3.89 29.98 -12.16
C ARG A 178 4.22 30.82 -13.39
N GLN A 179 5.08 30.33 -14.29
CA GLN A 179 5.41 30.99 -15.55
C GLN A 179 4.26 30.82 -16.54
N LYS A 180 3.84 31.90 -17.20
CA LYS A 180 2.63 31.95 -18.04
C LYS A 180 2.67 31.03 -19.27
N GLU A 181 3.85 30.59 -19.67
CA GLU A 181 4.09 29.79 -20.87
C GLU A 181 3.87 28.28 -20.64
N ASP A 182 3.92 27.80 -19.39
CA ASP A 182 3.83 26.37 -19.05
C ASP A 182 2.62 26.05 -18.15
N HIS A 183 1.42 26.29 -18.69
CA HIS A 183 0.17 25.88 -18.06
C HIS A 183 -0.05 24.35 -18.08
N GLN A 184 0.69 23.60 -18.90
CA GLN A 184 0.47 22.16 -19.05
C GLN A 184 1.19 21.36 -17.95
N THR A 185 2.41 21.73 -17.56
CA THR A 185 3.17 21.02 -16.51
C THR A 185 2.41 20.94 -15.18
N TRP A 186 1.73 22.02 -14.76
CA TRP A 186 0.97 22.00 -13.50
C TRP A 186 -0.35 21.24 -13.61
N ARG A 187 -1.02 21.28 -14.77
CA ARG A 187 -2.23 20.48 -15.03
C ARG A 187 -1.93 19.00 -15.00
N ASN A 188 -0.88 18.55 -15.71
CA ASN A 188 -0.41 17.18 -15.70
C ASN A 188 -0.07 16.71 -14.27
N PHE A 189 0.49 17.59 -13.43
CA PHE A 189 0.75 17.28 -12.01
C PHE A 189 -0.53 17.14 -11.18
N ILE A 190 -1.55 17.98 -11.39
CA ILE A 190 -2.85 17.83 -10.71
C ILE A 190 -3.60 16.58 -11.18
N GLU A 191 -3.50 16.22 -12.46
CA GLU A 191 -4.06 14.98 -12.98
C GLU A 191 -3.36 13.75 -12.40
N LEU A 192 -2.02 13.75 -12.32
CA LEU A 192 -1.24 12.73 -11.61
C LEU A 192 -1.70 12.56 -10.15
N VAL A 193 -1.93 13.66 -9.42
CA VAL A 193 -2.44 13.60 -8.04
C VAL A 193 -3.82 12.91 -8.00
N ARG A 194 -4.74 13.32 -8.89
CA ARG A 194 -6.10 12.74 -8.97
C ARG A 194 -6.09 11.26 -9.33
N GLU A 195 -5.27 10.87 -10.31
CA GLU A 195 -5.12 9.49 -10.79
C GLU A 195 -4.50 8.61 -9.69
N THR A 196 -3.48 9.11 -8.96
CA THR A 196 -2.88 8.41 -7.81
C THR A 196 -3.91 8.17 -6.69
N THR A 197 -4.70 9.19 -6.34
CA THR A 197 -5.75 9.08 -5.31
C THR A 197 -6.89 8.15 -5.76
N ALA A 198 -7.30 8.21 -7.03
CA ALA A 198 -8.32 7.32 -7.60
C ALA A 198 -7.87 5.85 -7.65
N GLY A 199 -6.57 5.60 -7.85
CA GLY A 199 -5.96 4.27 -7.71
C GLY A 199 -5.77 3.80 -6.25
N HIS A 200 -6.18 4.58 -5.25
CA HIS A 200 -5.96 4.33 -3.82
C HIS A 200 -4.49 4.10 -3.44
N LEU A 201 -3.58 4.76 -4.16
CA LEU A 201 -2.13 4.70 -3.92
C LEU A 201 -1.69 5.86 -3.02
N ALA A 202 -0.62 5.65 -2.24
CA ALA A 202 0.03 6.75 -1.53
C ALA A 202 0.79 7.65 -2.51
N LEU A 203 0.86 8.96 -2.24
CA LEU A 203 1.62 9.92 -3.04
C LEU A 203 2.73 10.58 -2.20
N LEU A 204 3.96 10.53 -2.70
CA LEU A 204 5.11 11.23 -2.14
C LEU A 204 5.62 12.28 -3.13
N VAL A 205 5.50 13.55 -2.76
CA VAL A 205 5.95 14.67 -3.59
C VAL A 205 7.21 15.29 -3.00
N THR A 206 8.28 15.31 -3.76
CA THR A 206 9.60 15.82 -3.33
C THR A 206 9.84 17.22 -3.88
N LYS A 207 9.85 18.21 -2.98
CA LYS A 207 10.12 19.61 -3.33
C LYS A 207 11.61 19.91 -3.25
N ASN A 208 12.13 20.73 -4.15
CA ASN A 208 13.54 21.13 -4.21
C ASN A 208 14.53 19.95 -4.30
N VAL A 209 14.21 18.94 -5.14
CA VAL A 209 14.96 17.67 -5.28
C VAL A 209 16.48 17.86 -5.45
N SER A 210 16.94 18.91 -6.13
CA SER A 210 18.38 19.18 -6.31
C SER A 210 19.14 19.58 -5.04
N MET A 211 18.43 19.86 -3.92
CA MET A 211 19.01 20.15 -2.61
C MET A 211 19.12 18.89 -1.73
N PHE A 212 18.64 17.73 -2.19
CA PHE A 212 18.74 16.49 -1.43
C PHE A 212 20.17 15.93 -1.46
N PRO A 213 20.65 15.36 -0.34
CA PRO A 213 22.02 14.88 -0.23
C PRO A 213 22.28 13.68 -1.14
N GLY A 214 23.45 13.67 -1.76
CA GLY A 214 23.94 12.49 -2.48
C GLY A 214 24.20 11.31 -1.54
N ASN A 215 24.33 10.12 -2.13
CA ASN A 215 24.71 8.92 -1.38
C ASN A 215 26.06 8.95 -0.63
N PRO A 216 27.11 9.72 -1.01
CA PRO A 216 28.34 9.81 -0.22
C PRO A 216 28.24 10.78 0.96
N GLU A 217 27.43 11.83 0.83
CA GLU A 217 27.24 12.89 1.83
C GLU A 217 26.56 12.33 3.08
N ARG A 218 27.01 12.73 4.27
CA ARG A 218 26.42 12.27 5.54
C ARG A 218 26.30 13.44 6.49
N PHE A 219 25.12 13.60 7.07
CA PHE A 219 24.93 14.61 8.11
C PHE A 219 25.71 14.22 9.38
N SER A 220 26.50 15.17 9.89
CA SER A 220 27.15 15.08 11.19
C SER A 220 26.12 15.16 12.32
N GLU A 221 25.14 16.03 12.14
CA GLU A 221 24.00 16.32 13.01
C GLU A 221 22.87 16.93 12.17
N GLY A 222 21.67 17.05 12.75
CA GLY A 222 20.49 17.62 12.08
C GLY A 222 19.19 17.07 12.67
N SER A 223 18.06 17.54 12.13
CA SER A 223 16.72 17.10 12.53
C SER A 223 15.90 16.70 11.30
N ILE A 224 15.02 15.71 11.46
CA ILE A 224 13.94 15.40 10.54
C ILE A 224 12.65 15.79 11.26
N ASP A 225 12.00 16.83 10.74
CA ASP A 225 10.82 17.43 11.32
C ASP A 225 9.56 16.92 10.60
N VAL A 226 8.63 16.36 11.37
CA VAL A 226 7.42 15.72 10.87
C VAL A 226 6.23 16.55 11.33
N TRP A 227 5.52 17.17 10.38
CA TRP A 227 4.30 17.91 10.66
C TRP A 227 3.09 17.01 10.45
N TRP A 228 2.50 16.56 11.56
CA TRP A 228 1.26 15.77 11.55
C TRP A 228 0.06 16.70 11.68
N ILE A 229 -0.57 16.97 10.53
CA ILE A 229 -1.74 17.83 10.41
C ILE A 229 -2.96 16.94 10.18
N VAL A 230 -3.71 16.67 11.25
CA VAL A 230 -5.01 15.94 11.29
C VAL A 230 -4.97 14.46 10.87
N HIS A 231 -4.38 14.11 9.72
CA HIS A 231 -4.47 12.78 9.08
C HIS A 231 -3.09 12.14 8.83
N ASP A 232 -3.08 10.89 8.34
CA ASP A 232 -1.92 10.12 7.86
C ASP A 232 -0.73 9.90 8.80
N GLY A 233 -0.92 10.08 10.11
CA GLY A 233 0.13 9.91 11.13
C GLY A 233 0.90 8.58 11.02
N GLY A 234 0.23 7.51 10.61
CA GLY A 234 0.84 6.19 10.35
C GLY A 234 1.99 6.22 9.35
N MET A 235 1.73 6.76 8.16
CA MET A 235 2.72 6.86 7.10
C MET A 235 3.78 7.94 7.43
N LEU A 236 3.35 9.06 8.01
CA LEU A 236 4.22 10.17 8.40
C LEU A 236 5.25 9.80 9.47
N MET A 237 4.96 8.84 10.37
CA MET A 237 5.95 8.30 11.30
C MET A 237 6.85 7.22 10.67
N LEU A 238 6.30 6.41 9.76
CA LEU A 238 7.04 5.31 9.13
C LEU A 238 8.15 5.80 8.19
N LEU A 239 7.89 6.82 7.35
CA LEU A 239 8.86 7.26 6.34
C LEU A 239 10.16 7.82 6.97
N PRO A 240 10.13 8.72 7.97
CA PRO A 240 11.32 9.19 8.68
C PRO A 240 12.03 8.07 9.44
N PHE A 241 11.27 7.15 10.05
CA PHE A 241 11.84 5.99 10.73
C PHE A 241 12.66 5.11 9.76
N LEU A 242 12.09 4.78 8.58
CA LEU A 242 12.80 4.06 7.53
C LEU A 242 14.03 4.83 7.04
N LEU A 243 13.89 6.14 6.80
CA LEU A 243 14.98 6.99 6.29
C LEU A 243 16.18 7.05 7.26
N ARG A 244 15.93 7.11 8.58
CA ARG A 244 16.98 7.12 9.63
C ARG A 244 17.79 5.82 9.71
N HIS A 245 17.31 4.69 9.15
CA HIS A 245 18.14 3.50 9.03
C HIS A 245 19.29 3.67 8.02
N HIS A 246 19.22 4.65 7.11
CA HIS A 246 20.26 4.89 6.13
C HIS A 246 21.43 5.73 6.69
N LYS A 247 22.66 5.41 6.25
CA LYS A 247 23.92 6.04 6.68
C LYS A 247 23.96 7.58 6.60
N VAL A 248 23.16 8.19 5.73
CA VAL A 248 23.06 9.64 5.50
C VAL A 248 22.33 10.32 6.66
N TRP A 249 21.20 9.73 7.09
CA TRP A 249 20.23 10.31 8.01
C TRP A 249 20.30 9.75 9.43
N ARG A 250 21.11 8.70 9.65
CA ARG A 250 21.24 7.98 10.93
C ARG A 250 21.57 8.85 12.15
N LYS A 251 22.28 9.97 11.95
CA LYS A 251 22.63 10.91 13.03
C LYS A 251 21.57 12.00 13.25
N CYS A 252 20.58 12.12 12.37
CA CYS A 252 19.52 13.11 12.55
C CYS A 252 18.61 12.72 13.71
N LYS A 253 18.22 13.71 14.52
CA LYS A 253 17.12 13.61 15.48
C LYS A 253 15.79 13.59 14.72
N MET A 254 14.73 13.12 15.38
CA MET A 254 13.38 13.15 14.80
C MET A 254 12.48 13.96 15.72
N ARG A 255 11.76 14.92 15.16
CA ARG A 255 10.82 15.79 15.89
C ARG A 255 9.45 15.69 15.24
N ILE A 256 8.41 15.51 16.04
CA ILE A 256 7.02 15.38 15.58
C ILE A 256 6.23 16.57 16.13
N PHE A 257 5.77 17.41 15.22
CA PHE A 257 4.89 18.54 15.49
C PHE A 257 3.47 18.11 15.14
N THR A 258 2.59 17.95 16.13
CA THR A 258 1.17 17.63 15.91
C THR A 258 0.30 18.85 16.14
N VAL A 259 -0.71 19.06 15.28
CA VAL A 259 -1.56 20.27 15.33
C VAL A 259 -2.87 20.01 16.07
N ALA A 260 -3.04 20.74 17.18
CA ALA A 260 -4.23 20.74 18.02
C ALA A 260 -5.08 22.01 17.74
N GLN A 261 -6.40 21.89 17.88
CA GLN A 261 -7.29 23.04 17.95
C GLN A 261 -7.31 23.63 19.37
N MET A 262 -7.74 24.88 19.53
CA MET A 262 -7.77 25.58 20.83
C MET A 262 -8.73 24.93 21.86
N ASP A 263 -9.64 24.06 21.41
CA ASP A 263 -10.55 23.26 22.24
C ASP A 263 -10.05 21.84 22.51
N ASP A 264 -8.96 21.39 21.87
CA ASP A 264 -8.34 20.09 22.11
C ASP A 264 -7.45 20.11 23.37
N ASN A 265 -7.40 19.00 24.12
CA ASN A 265 -6.48 18.87 25.26
C ASN A 265 -5.05 18.54 24.78
N SER A 266 -4.28 19.59 24.47
CA SER A 266 -2.89 19.50 23.98
C SER A 266 -1.95 18.76 24.94
N ILE A 267 -2.11 18.93 26.26
CA ILE A 267 -1.32 18.24 27.28
C ILE A 267 -1.56 16.73 27.24
N GLN A 268 -2.82 16.30 27.14
CA GLN A 268 -3.15 14.88 27.07
C GLN A 268 -2.68 14.28 25.74
N MET A 269 -2.94 14.96 24.61
CA MET A 269 -2.47 14.53 23.28
C MET A 269 -0.94 14.33 23.24
N LYS A 270 -0.18 15.23 23.88
CA LYS A 270 1.29 15.08 24.01
C LYS A 270 1.69 13.83 24.78
N LYS A 271 1.01 13.52 25.90
CA LYS A 271 1.27 12.33 26.72
C LYS A 271 0.93 11.04 25.98
N ASP A 272 -0.23 11.00 25.34
CA ASP A 272 -0.71 9.84 24.59
C ASP A 272 0.24 9.52 23.43
N LEU A 273 0.61 10.53 22.64
CA LEU A 273 1.56 10.39 21.53
C LEU A 273 2.97 9.99 22.01
N THR A 274 3.46 10.53 23.13
CA THR A 274 4.75 10.12 23.71
C THR A 274 4.74 8.66 24.16
N THR A 275 3.66 8.24 24.84
CA THR A 275 3.45 6.86 25.30
C THR A 275 3.36 5.90 24.12
N PHE A 276 2.67 6.31 23.05
CA PHE A 276 2.54 5.54 21.84
C PHE A 276 3.89 5.29 21.13
N LEU A 277 4.69 6.35 20.94
CA LEU A 277 6.02 6.25 20.33
C LEU A 277 6.96 5.35 21.14
N TYR A 278 6.83 5.39 22.48
CA TYR A 278 7.55 4.47 23.37
C TYR A 278 7.16 3.00 23.11
N HIS A 279 5.87 2.68 22.97
CA HIS A 279 5.43 1.33 22.61
C HIS A 279 5.92 0.87 21.23
N LEU A 280 6.01 1.76 20.24
CA LEU A 280 6.62 1.48 18.94
C LEU A 280 8.15 1.45 18.95
N ARG A 281 8.80 1.83 20.06
CA ARG A 281 10.26 2.01 20.19
C ARG A 281 10.84 3.04 19.21
N ILE A 282 10.04 4.06 18.87
CA ILE A 282 10.43 5.15 17.98
C ILE A 282 10.94 6.32 18.84
N THR A 283 12.24 6.61 18.75
CA THR A 283 12.84 7.75 19.47
C THR A 283 12.62 9.05 18.70
N ALA A 284 11.68 9.86 19.17
CA ALA A 284 11.37 11.20 18.65
C ALA A 284 11.04 12.19 19.79
N GLU A 285 11.29 13.47 19.55
CA GLU A 285 10.79 14.57 20.37
C GLU A 285 9.36 14.93 19.90
N VAL A 286 8.42 15.17 20.83
CA VAL A 286 7.01 15.49 20.51
C VAL A 286 6.66 16.90 20.97
N GLU A 287 6.11 17.68 20.04
CA GLU A 287 5.62 19.03 20.28
C GLU A 287 4.18 19.14 19.76
N VAL A 288 3.31 19.78 20.54
CA VAL A 288 1.93 20.05 20.16
C VAL A 288 1.84 21.54 19.87
N VAL A 289 1.41 21.88 18.66
CA VAL A 289 1.24 23.27 18.21
C VAL A 289 -0.25 23.54 18.15
N GLU A 290 -0.70 24.50 18.95
CA GLU A 290 -2.09 24.96 18.95
C GLU A 290 -2.29 25.97 17.81
N MET A 291 -3.29 25.76 16.96
CA MET A 291 -3.60 26.61 15.82
C MET A 291 -5.10 26.93 15.76
N HIS A 292 -5.44 28.09 15.20
CA HIS A 292 -6.82 28.52 15.04
C HIS A 292 -7.49 27.77 13.87
N GLU A 293 -8.80 27.53 13.95
CA GLU A 293 -9.52 26.72 12.96
C GLU A 293 -9.48 27.32 11.54
N SER A 294 -9.41 28.66 11.41
CA SER A 294 -9.22 29.34 10.11
C SER A 294 -8.03 28.79 9.34
N ASP A 295 -6.93 28.53 10.04
CA ASP A 295 -5.60 28.29 9.45
C ASP A 295 -5.45 26.83 9.00
N ILE A 296 -6.26 25.94 9.59
CA ILE A 296 -6.31 24.50 9.30
C ILE A 296 -7.62 24.06 8.63
N SER A 297 -8.52 24.99 8.32
CA SER A 297 -9.88 24.75 7.78
C SER A 297 -9.90 23.82 6.56
N ALA A 298 -8.94 23.97 5.65
CA ALA A 298 -8.79 23.11 4.47
C ALA A 298 -8.49 21.63 4.82
N TYR A 299 -7.94 21.35 6.00
CA TYR A 299 -7.65 20.01 6.50
C TYR A 299 -8.70 19.49 7.49
N THR A 300 -9.49 20.36 8.12
CA THR A 300 -10.54 19.97 9.08
C THR A 300 -11.92 19.77 8.44
N TYR A 301 -12.17 20.28 7.24
CA TYR A 301 -13.49 20.14 6.60
C TYR A 301 -13.83 18.70 6.18
N GLU A 302 -12.85 17.93 5.67
CA GLU A 302 -13.04 16.53 5.27
C GLU A 302 -13.09 15.53 6.46
N LYS A 303 -12.76 16.01 7.66
CA LYS A 303 -12.57 15.26 8.92
C LYS A 303 -13.75 14.40 9.34
N THR A 304 -14.99 14.73 8.97
CA THR A 304 -16.18 13.98 9.42
C THR A 304 -16.49 12.75 8.56
N LEU A 305 -16.50 12.87 7.23
CA LEU A 305 -17.01 11.81 6.35
C LEU A 305 -16.00 10.64 6.22
N VAL A 306 -14.73 10.97 5.97
CA VAL A 306 -13.66 9.99 5.72
C VAL A 306 -13.27 9.24 7.00
N MET A 307 -13.31 9.92 8.15
CA MET A 307 -12.99 9.32 9.45
C MET A 307 -14.06 8.31 9.90
N GLU A 308 -15.34 8.58 9.61
CA GLU A 308 -16.43 7.63 9.85
C GLU A 308 -16.32 6.39 8.93
N GLN A 309 -16.05 6.59 7.63
CA GLN A 309 -15.80 5.50 6.68
C GLN A 309 -14.61 4.63 7.11
N ARG A 310 -13.49 5.23 7.54
CA ARG A 310 -12.35 4.52 8.12
C ARG A 310 -12.73 3.71 9.36
N SER A 311 -13.52 4.29 10.27
CA SER A 311 -14.01 3.60 11.47
C SER A 311 -14.86 2.36 11.13
N GLN A 312 -15.66 2.41 10.06
CA GLN A 312 -16.42 1.27 9.57
C GLN A 312 -15.52 0.15 9.02
N ILE A 313 -14.53 0.49 8.19
CA ILE A 313 -13.54 -0.47 7.64
C ILE A 313 -12.73 -1.14 8.77
N LEU A 314 -12.30 -0.38 9.78
CA LEU A 314 -11.58 -0.91 10.94
C LEU A 314 -12.41 -1.90 11.78
N LYS A 315 -13.73 -1.68 11.88
CA LYS A 315 -14.67 -2.62 12.53
C LYS A 315 -14.80 -3.92 11.75
N GLN A 316 -14.84 -3.86 10.41
CA GLN A 316 -14.92 -5.04 9.54
C GLN A 316 -13.66 -5.92 9.60
N MET A 317 -12.49 -5.34 9.88
CA MET A 317 -11.21 -6.07 9.97
C MET A 317 -11.00 -6.90 11.26
N HIS A 318 -12.02 -7.04 12.13
CA HIS A 318 -11.99 -7.88 13.34
C HIS A 318 -10.73 -7.71 14.22
N LEU A 319 -10.27 -6.46 14.35
CA LEU A 319 -9.04 -6.13 15.08
C LEU A 319 -9.17 -6.39 16.59
N THR A 320 -8.19 -7.04 17.19
CA THR A 320 -8.10 -7.17 18.65
C THR A 320 -7.83 -5.81 19.29
N LYS A 321 -8.18 -5.66 20.59
CA LYS A 321 -8.02 -4.38 21.31
C LYS A 321 -6.57 -3.84 21.23
N ASN A 322 -5.60 -4.71 21.51
CA ASN A 322 -4.17 -4.42 21.49
C ASN A 322 -3.65 -3.99 20.09
N GLU A 323 -4.37 -4.30 19.02
CA GLU A 323 -4.02 -3.92 17.65
C GLU A 323 -4.65 -2.58 17.24
N ARG A 324 -5.85 -2.28 17.76
CA ARG A 324 -6.50 -0.97 17.60
C ARG A 324 -5.75 0.13 18.36
N GLU A 325 -5.26 -0.19 19.56
CA GLU A 325 -4.39 0.68 20.37
C GLU A 325 -3.01 0.92 19.72
N ARG A 326 -2.65 0.13 18.69
CA ARG A 326 -1.43 0.33 17.88
C ARG A 326 -1.67 1.20 16.63
N GLU A 327 -2.90 1.62 16.37
CA GLU A 327 -3.21 2.48 15.23
C GLU A 327 -3.08 3.96 15.59
N ILE A 328 -2.09 4.64 15.02
CA ILE A 328 -1.74 6.04 15.31
C ILE A 328 -2.95 6.99 15.26
N GLN A 329 -3.83 6.81 14.28
CA GLN A 329 -4.96 7.70 14.09
C GLN A 329 -6.05 7.52 15.16
N SER A 330 -6.23 6.31 15.72
CA SER A 330 -7.26 6.08 16.74
C SER A 330 -7.01 6.90 18.00
N ILE A 331 -5.74 7.12 18.34
CA ILE A 331 -5.32 7.92 19.50
C ILE A 331 -5.67 9.39 19.30
N THR A 332 -5.33 9.99 18.15
CA THR A 332 -5.78 11.36 17.85
C THR A 332 -7.29 11.46 17.78
N ASP A 333 -7.98 10.49 17.21
CA ASP A 333 -9.43 10.53 17.05
C ASP A 333 -10.14 10.38 18.42
N GLU A 334 -9.58 9.59 19.36
CA GLU A 334 -10.08 9.46 20.73
C GLU A 334 -9.79 10.70 21.59
N SER A 335 -8.55 11.23 21.59
CA SER A 335 -8.21 12.45 22.35
C SER A 335 -9.13 13.61 21.93
N ARG A 336 -9.41 13.75 20.63
CA ARG A 336 -10.28 14.80 20.06
C ARG A 336 -11.77 14.49 20.24
N GLY A 337 -12.18 13.23 20.12
CA GLY A 337 -13.57 12.79 20.28
C GLY A 337 -14.09 12.87 21.73
N SER A 338 -13.20 12.75 22.71
CA SER A 338 -13.55 12.79 24.14
C SER A 338 -14.19 14.11 24.61
N ILE A 339 -13.90 15.22 23.91
CA ILE A 339 -14.36 16.58 24.25
C ILE A 339 -15.68 16.91 23.53
N ARG A 340 -15.85 16.49 22.26
CA ARG A 340 -17.10 16.71 21.51
C ARG A 340 -18.32 16.03 22.16
N ARG A 341 -18.12 14.93 22.90
CA ARG A 341 -19.17 14.30 23.71
C ARG A 341 -19.52 15.05 25.00
N LYS A 342 -18.65 15.97 25.47
CA LYS A 342 -18.90 16.83 26.64
C LYS A 342 -19.57 18.16 26.27
N ASN A 343 -19.39 18.65 25.05
CA ASN A 343 -20.05 19.86 24.53
C ASN A 343 -20.79 19.60 23.20
N PRO A 344 -21.99 19.00 23.22
CA PRO A 344 -22.87 18.93 22.05
C PRO A 344 -23.52 20.30 21.71
N ALA A 345 -23.54 21.25 22.65
CA ALA A 345 -24.24 22.52 22.55
C ALA A 345 -23.34 23.65 21.99
N ASN A 346 -23.03 23.62 20.69
CA ASN A 346 -22.82 24.85 19.91
C ASN A 346 -22.77 24.67 18.38
N THR A 347 -22.50 23.47 17.86
CA THR A 347 -22.39 23.26 16.39
C THR A 347 -23.75 22.96 15.73
N ARG A 348 -24.69 23.91 15.80
CA ARG A 348 -25.89 23.91 14.95
C ARG A 348 -26.00 25.26 14.22
N LEU A 349 -25.11 25.45 13.24
CA LEU A 349 -25.15 26.57 12.31
C LEU A 349 -26.53 26.62 11.63
N ARG A 350 -27.34 27.62 11.96
CA ARG A 350 -28.58 27.91 11.25
C ARG A 350 -28.23 28.42 9.85
N LEU A 351 -28.66 27.72 8.81
CA LEU A 351 -28.81 28.33 7.49
C LEU A 351 -29.95 29.35 7.59
N ASN A 352 -29.63 30.63 7.39
CA ASN A 352 -30.65 31.65 7.19
C ASN A 352 -31.12 31.60 5.72
N VAL A 353 -32.34 31.09 5.51
CA VAL A 353 -33.16 31.45 4.36
C VAL A 353 -34.21 32.43 4.88
N PRO A 354 -34.36 33.63 4.30
CA PRO A 354 -35.35 34.60 4.78
C PRO A 354 -36.72 34.35 4.13
N GLU A 355 -37.71 34.00 4.95
CA GLU A 355 -39.13 34.16 4.65
C GLU A 355 -39.85 34.72 5.89
N GLU A 356 -40.68 35.74 5.69
CA GLU A 356 -41.54 36.34 6.73
C GLU A 356 -42.71 35.37 7.00
N THR A 357 -43.27 35.20 8.21
CA THR A 357 -44.12 36.19 8.91
C THR A 357 -44.64 35.58 10.24
N ALA A 358 -44.85 36.43 11.27
CA ALA A 358 -45.79 36.31 12.41
C ALA A 358 -45.72 35.13 13.43
N GLY A 359 -45.80 35.49 14.73
CA GLY A 359 -46.29 34.61 15.82
C GLY A 359 -45.56 34.77 17.15
N ASP A 360 -46.16 35.49 18.12
CA ASP A 360 -45.66 35.62 19.50
C ASP A 360 -45.70 34.31 20.30
N SER A 361 -44.75 34.10 21.22
CA SER A 361 -45.00 34.01 22.68
C SER A 361 -43.72 33.64 23.45
N GLU A 362 -43.47 34.31 24.58
CA GLU A 362 -42.43 33.95 25.54
C GLU A 362 -42.92 32.84 26.49
N GLU A 363 -42.04 31.92 26.92
CA GLU A 363 -42.17 31.30 28.25
C GLU A 363 -40.83 30.75 28.76
N LYS A 364 -40.67 30.71 30.10
CA LYS A 364 -39.45 30.30 30.83
C LYS A 364 -39.52 28.83 31.27
N PRO A 365 -38.38 28.20 31.64
CA PRO A 365 -38.36 26.81 32.07
C PRO A 365 -38.75 26.63 33.54
N GLU A 366 -39.42 25.53 33.86
CA GLU A 366 -39.66 25.05 35.22
C GLU A 366 -38.69 23.91 35.58
N GLU A 367 -38.31 23.83 36.86
CA GLU A 367 -37.50 22.75 37.44
C GLU A 367 -38.41 21.66 38.02
N GLU A 368 -38.04 20.38 37.89
CA GLU A 368 -38.56 19.32 38.77
C GLU A 368 -37.45 18.41 39.32
N VAL A 369 -37.55 18.12 40.61
CA VAL A 369 -36.63 17.29 41.41
C VAL A 369 -37.45 16.36 42.31
N GLN A 370 -37.19 15.05 42.23
CA GLN A 370 -37.51 14.03 43.25
C GLN A 370 -36.71 12.75 42.92
N LEU A 371 -35.80 12.23 43.76
CA LEU A 371 -35.85 11.72 45.14
C LEU A 371 -36.20 10.21 45.26
N ILE A 372 -35.11 9.42 45.27
CA ILE A 372 -34.82 8.24 46.12
C ILE A 372 -35.99 7.49 46.78
N HIS A 373 -36.07 6.18 46.49
CA HIS A 373 -36.36 5.20 47.54
C HIS A 373 -35.48 3.94 47.39
N ASP A 374 -35.07 3.40 48.54
CA ASP A 374 -34.09 2.33 48.70
C ASP A 374 -34.66 1.31 49.69
N GLN A 375 -34.47 -0.01 49.48
CA GLN A 375 -34.76 -1.03 50.51
C GLN A 375 -34.15 -2.43 50.24
N SER A 376 -33.02 -2.67 50.91
CA SER A 376 -32.64 -3.90 51.65
C SER A 376 -32.58 -5.30 50.99
N ALA A 377 -31.39 -5.91 51.08
CA ALA A 377 -31.06 -7.33 50.86
C ALA A 377 -31.30 -8.19 52.16
N PRO A 378 -30.84 -9.48 52.36
CA PRO A 378 -29.68 -10.24 51.83
C PRO A 378 -30.10 -11.57 51.12
N SER A 379 -29.36 -12.69 50.96
CA SER A 379 -28.04 -13.19 51.41
C SER A 379 -27.43 -14.29 50.50
N CYS A 380 -26.11 -14.48 50.55
CA CYS A 380 -25.31 -15.63 50.03
C CYS A 380 -25.40 -16.88 50.99
N PRO A 381 -24.88 -18.12 50.71
CA PRO A 381 -23.60 -18.42 50.01
C PRO A 381 -23.41 -19.76 49.22
N SER A 382 -22.21 -19.89 48.60
CA SER A 382 -21.49 -21.15 48.19
C SER A 382 -22.10 -21.99 47.04
N SER A 383 -21.36 -22.78 46.23
CA SER A 383 -19.93 -23.16 46.15
C SER A 383 -19.54 -23.60 44.71
N THR A 384 -18.24 -23.60 44.37
CA THR A 384 -17.67 -24.28 43.18
C THR A 384 -17.40 -25.76 43.48
N PRO A 385 -17.34 -26.68 42.49
CA PRO A 385 -16.05 -27.02 41.86
C PRO A 385 -16.11 -27.44 40.37
N SER A 386 -14.94 -27.71 39.78
CA SER A 386 -14.69 -28.48 38.55
C SER A 386 -13.78 -29.68 38.89
N PRO A 387 -13.32 -30.57 37.99
CA PRO A 387 -13.71 -30.89 36.59
C PRO A 387 -13.95 -32.43 36.37
N GLY A 388 -14.17 -32.90 35.13
CA GLY A 388 -13.80 -34.27 34.72
C GLY A 388 -14.69 -35.05 33.73
N GLU A 389 -14.04 -35.53 32.66
CA GLU A 389 -14.24 -36.79 31.89
C GLU A 389 -15.46 -37.02 30.94
N GLU A 390 -15.14 -37.65 29.80
CA GLU A 390 -16.03 -38.17 28.74
C GLU A 390 -16.53 -39.60 29.10
N PRO A 391 -17.49 -40.21 28.36
CA PRO A 391 -17.10 -40.92 27.12
C PRO A 391 -18.14 -40.94 25.96
N GLU A 392 -17.59 -41.21 24.77
CA GLU A 392 -18.07 -41.94 23.58
C GLU A 392 -19.57 -42.34 23.40
N GLY A 393 -20.09 -42.18 22.17
CA GLY A 393 -21.40 -42.71 21.75
C GLY A 393 -21.86 -42.31 20.34
N GLU A 394 -21.48 -43.10 19.34
CA GLU A 394 -21.77 -43.12 17.88
C GLU A 394 -23.08 -42.49 17.33
N GLY A 395 -23.02 -41.94 16.10
CA GLY A 395 -24.19 -41.50 15.31
C GLY A 395 -23.85 -40.90 13.94
N GLU A 396 -24.01 -41.66 12.86
CA GLU A 396 -23.58 -41.41 11.47
C GLU A 396 -24.58 -40.59 10.61
N ALA A 397 -24.08 -39.66 9.76
CA ALA A 397 -24.51 -39.43 8.36
C ALA A 397 -23.99 -38.08 7.75
N ASP A 398 -23.35 -38.15 6.59
CA ASP A 398 -23.07 -37.04 5.64
C ASP A 398 -23.86 -37.35 4.34
N PRO A 399 -24.36 -36.36 3.56
CA PRO A 399 -23.60 -36.01 2.36
C PRO A 399 -23.70 -34.51 1.96
N ASP A 400 -22.64 -33.92 1.40
CA ASP A 400 -22.33 -34.09 -0.04
C ASP A 400 -21.13 -33.22 -0.48
N LYS A 401 -20.25 -33.75 -1.35
CA LYS A 401 -19.03 -33.04 -1.80
C LYS A 401 -18.70 -33.32 -3.26
N VAL A 402 -19.00 -32.37 -4.15
CA VAL A 402 -18.70 -32.50 -5.59
C VAL A 402 -17.26 -32.06 -5.87
N HIS A 403 -16.42 -33.01 -6.25
CA HIS A 403 -15.04 -32.80 -6.70
C HIS A 403 -14.95 -33.09 -8.21
N LEU A 404 -14.51 -32.13 -9.03
CA LEU A 404 -14.28 -32.33 -10.46
C LEU A 404 -12.78 -32.46 -10.76
N THR A 405 -12.37 -33.65 -11.20
CA THR A 405 -10.99 -33.97 -11.55
C THR A 405 -10.89 -34.23 -13.05
N TRP A 406 -10.10 -33.44 -13.77
CA TRP A 406 -9.86 -33.65 -15.20
C TRP A 406 -8.78 -34.72 -15.41
N THR A 407 -9.17 -35.89 -15.93
CA THR A 407 -8.24 -36.95 -16.36
C THR A 407 -7.87 -36.83 -17.83
N LYS A 408 -6.65 -37.28 -18.14
CA LYS A 408 -5.91 -36.99 -19.37
C LYS A 408 -5.98 -38.18 -20.34
N ASP A 409 -7.14 -38.42 -20.95
CA ASP A 409 -7.31 -39.49 -21.94
C ASP A 409 -8.30 -39.11 -23.07
N LYS A 410 -7.81 -38.32 -24.05
CA LYS A 410 -8.46 -38.20 -25.38
C LYS A 410 -7.57 -37.69 -26.52
N SER A 411 -6.25 -37.86 -26.44
CA SER A 411 -5.29 -37.33 -27.42
C SER A 411 -4.72 -38.37 -28.41
N VAL A 412 -5.45 -39.45 -28.70
CA VAL A 412 -4.97 -40.56 -29.56
C VAL A 412 -5.91 -40.86 -30.76
N ALA A 413 -7.06 -40.18 -30.85
CA ALA A 413 -8.06 -40.43 -31.91
C ALA A 413 -7.96 -39.54 -33.17
N GLU A 414 -7.06 -38.55 -33.20
CA GLU A 414 -6.99 -37.53 -34.28
C GLU A 414 -5.69 -37.55 -35.10
N LYS A 415 -4.86 -38.59 -34.99
CA LYS A 415 -3.55 -38.64 -35.65
C LYS A 415 -3.49 -39.33 -37.02
N ASN A 416 -4.64 -39.70 -37.61
CA ASN A 416 -4.73 -40.36 -38.91
C ASN A 416 -5.79 -39.72 -39.83
N LYS A 417 -5.43 -38.63 -40.51
CA LYS A 417 -6.04 -38.26 -41.80
C LYS A 417 -5.07 -37.42 -42.64
N GLY A 418 -4.77 -37.88 -43.86
CA GLY A 418 -3.87 -37.21 -44.79
C GLY A 418 -4.52 -36.03 -45.53
N PRO A 419 -3.75 -35.21 -46.27
CA PRO A 419 -4.21 -33.94 -46.82
C PRO A 419 -4.70 -34.01 -48.28
N SER A 420 -5.77 -33.25 -48.60
CA SER A 420 -6.16 -32.63 -49.91
C SER A 420 -7.70 -32.44 -50.00
N PRO A 421 -8.24 -31.63 -50.93
CA PRO A 421 -7.87 -30.24 -51.23
C PRO A 421 -9.09 -29.26 -51.34
N VAL A 422 -8.81 -27.95 -51.18
CA VAL A 422 -9.55 -26.75 -51.67
C VAL A 422 -11.09 -26.69 -51.68
N SER A 423 -11.67 -25.74 -50.92
CA SER A 423 -12.67 -24.79 -51.45
C SER A 423 -12.67 -23.47 -50.65
N SER A 424 -13.11 -22.38 -51.28
CA SER A 424 -12.96 -21.01 -50.78
C SER A 424 -14.31 -20.31 -50.63
N GLU A 425 -14.92 -20.38 -49.46
CA GLU A 425 -16.07 -19.55 -49.05
C GLU A 425 -16.23 -19.66 -47.52
N GLY A 426 -16.37 -18.54 -46.80
CA GLY A 426 -16.59 -18.56 -45.33
C GLY A 426 -15.78 -17.60 -44.46
N ILE A 427 -15.06 -16.61 -45.00
CA ILE A 427 -14.43 -15.53 -44.20
C ILE A 427 -14.91 -14.16 -44.69
N LYS A 428 -16.12 -13.80 -44.28
CA LYS A 428 -16.61 -12.42 -44.11
C LYS A 428 -17.51 -12.39 -42.86
N ASP A 429 -17.68 -11.19 -42.31
CA ASP A 429 -18.59 -10.83 -41.21
C ASP A 429 -18.19 -11.29 -39.79
N PHE A 430 -17.18 -10.62 -39.23
CA PHE A 430 -16.99 -10.52 -37.77
C PHE A 430 -16.57 -9.12 -37.26
N PHE A 431 -16.65 -8.08 -38.10
CA PHE A 431 -16.32 -6.69 -37.72
C PHE A 431 -17.41 -5.70 -38.12
N SER A 432 -18.43 -5.56 -37.27
CA SER A 432 -19.27 -4.36 -37.22
C SER A 432 -20.06 -4.29 -35.91
N MET A 433 -19.75 -3.31 -35.04
CA MET A 433 -20.75 -2.44 -34.43
C MET A 433 -20.07 -1.21 -33.81
N LYS A 434 -20.74 -0.05 -33.93
CA LYS A 434 -20.28 1.29 -33.54
C LYS A 434 -20.87 1.70 -32.17
N PRO A 435 -20.33 2.74 -31.50
CA PRO A 435 -20.70 3.08 -30.13
C PRO A 435 -22.04 3.83 -30.02
N TYR A 436 -22.70 3.68 -28.87
CA TYR A 436 -23.83 4.52 -28.45
C TYR A 436 -23.34 5.78 -27.72
N GLY A 437 -23.92 6.93 -28.07
CA GLY A 437 -23.90 8.17 -27.30
C GLY A 437 -25.28 8.46 -26.68
N PRO A 438 -25.38 9.44 -25.75
CA PRO A 438 -26.54 9.58 -24.86
C PRO A 438 -27.66 10.47 -25.42
N GLY A 439 -28.86 10.32 -24.83
CA GLY A 439 -29.97 11.26 -24.95
C GLY A 439 -31.04 10.94 -23.90
N GLY A 440 -31.52 11.97 -23.18
CA GLY A 440 -32.43 11.87 -22.04
C GLY A 440 -32.11 12.91 -20.99
#